data_AF-A0A0C2X9J5-F1
#
_entry.id   AF-A0A0C2X9J5-F1
#
_cell.length_a   1.000
_cell.length_b   1.000
_cell.length_c   1.000
_cell.angle_alpha   90.00
_cell.angle_beta   90.00
_cell.angle_gamma   90.00
#
_symmetry.space_group_name_H-M   'P 1'
#
loop_
_entity.id
_entity.type
_entity.pdbx_description
1 polymer ?
#
loop_
_entity_poly.entity_id
_entity_poly.type
_entity_poly.pdbx_seq_one_letter_code
_entity_poly.pdbx_strand_id
1 'polypeptide(L)'
;RCFPHIVNLACKAILAAISSLDFDPFSEDEEDDEGRTFIDKLTEDPIARLRVLVRVIRASSIRRQCFSELAMKHFGDDVQLLRDVDTRWSSTYLMIERALFCKSVIVKFLSMPDFEDLRRYYLTGADWEALQAFYDILSIPHAFQQRLSAEKTPTVCEAIRSFSAISEVWKEHQDQYPETSNIVQAGIDKLEEYSDRTSLTPAYTVAMCTSSYICISRISESWTILVLNPAIKLSWHRQNSTEREVLRVKQLFIREVGVSQLFPVLFHFLISF
;
A
#
# COMPACT_ATOMS: atom_id res chain seq x y z
N ARG A 1 9.58 -1.40 11.81
CA ARG A 1 8.33 -0.87 11.18
C ARG A 1 7.64 -2.05 10.50
N CYS A 2 6.30 -2.14 10.52
CA CYS A 2 5.59 -3.26 9.91
C CYS A 2 5.55 -3.14 8.37
N PHE A 3 5.34 -4.28 7.68
CA PHE A 3 5.29 -4.33 6.22
C PHE A 3 4.29 -3.33 5.62
N PRO A 4 3.01 -3.27 6.07
CA PRO A 4 2.05 -2.37 5.43
C PRO A 4 2.39 -0.90 5.62
N HIS A 5 3.04 -0.54 6.74
CA HIS A 5 3.52 0.82 6.96
C HIS A 5 4.64 1.19 5.98
N ILE A 6 5.56 0.27 5.68
CA ILE A 6 6.62 0.50 4.69
C ILE A 6 6.03 0.66 3.29
N VAL A 7 5.11 -0.22 2.90
CA VAL A 7 4.41 -0.10 1.61
C VAL A 7 3.65 1.23 1.52
N ASN A 8 2.99 1.66 2.61
CA ASN A 8 2.32 2.95 2.65
C ASN A 8 3.28 4.14 2.49
N LEU A 9 4.52 4.05 2.99
CA LEU A 9 5.54 5.07 2.75
C LEU A 9 5.95 5.14 1.28
N ALA A 10 6.05 3.99 0.60
CA ALA A 10 6.32 3.94 -0.83
C ALA A 10 5.16 4.55 -1.65
N CYS A 11 3.91 4.22 -1.31
CA CYS A 11 2.75 4.88 -1.92
C CYS A 11 2.76 6.40 -1.68
N LYS A 12 3.13 6.86 -0.48
CA LYS A 12 3.27 8.29 -0.19
C LYS A 12 4.37 8.96 -1.01
N ALA A 13 5.49 8.27 -1.26
CA ALA A 13 6.55 8.77 -2.13
C ALA A 13 6.06 8.94 -3.58
N ILE A 14 5.30 7.97 -4.10
CA ILE A 14 4.62 8.07 -5.40
C ILE A 14 3.68 9.27 -5.44
N LEU A 15 2.81 9.40 -4.42
CA LEU A 15 1.86 10.51 -4.34
C LEU A 15 2.55 11.87 -4.25
N ALA A 16 3.66 11.98 -3.51
CA ALA A 16 4.44 13.20 -3.43
C ALA A 16 5.09 13.57 -4.77
N ALA A 17 5.58 12.57 -5.52
CA ALA A 17 6.14 12.76 -6.86
C ALA A 17 5.09 13.22 -7.88
N ILE A 18 3.81 12.87 -7.66
CA ILE A 18 2.68 13.36 -8.44
C ILE A 18 2.31 14.79 -8.05
N SER A 19 2.21 15.06 -6.76
CA SER A 19 1.63 16.31 -6.28
C SER A 19 2.56 17.52 -6.38
N SER A 20 3.90 17.38 -6.34
CA SER A 20 4.86 18.50 -6.27
C SER A 20 4.54 19.62 -5.25
N LEU A 21 3.57 19.38 -4.36
CA LEU A 21 2.98 20.30 -3.41
C LEU A 21 2.91 19.58 -2.07
N ASP A 22 3.59 20.14 -1.08
CA ASP A 22 3.38 19.84 0.32
C ASP A 22 1.96 20.28 0.71
N PHE A 23 0.97 19.44 0.46
CA PHE A 23 -0.38 19.64 0.95
C PHE A 23 -0.44 19.20 2.41
N ASP A 24 -0.43 20.17 3.34
CA ASP A 24 -0.71 19.95 4.76
C ASP A 24 -2.22 20.08 5.02
N PRO A 25 -2.93 18.98 5.36
CA PRO A 25 -4.35 19.01 5.63
C PRO A 25 -4.73 19.53 7.02
N PHE A 26 -3.76 20.02 7.82
CA PHE A 26 -3.98 20.56 9.17
C PHE A 26 -3.74 22.07 9.31
N SER A 27 -3.36 22.79 8.26
CA SER A 27 -3.25 24.26 8.35
C SER A 27 -4.66 24.86 8.44
N GLU A 28 -5.02 25.37 9.63
CA GLU A 28 -6.20 26.21 9.89
C GLU A 28 -6.00 27.66 9.40
N ASP A 29 -5.03 27.90 8.52
CA ASP A 29 -4.72 29.24 8.04
C ASP A 29 -5.54 29.55 6.78
N GLU A 30 -6.74 30.10 7.01
CA GLU A 30 -7.35 31.06 6.08
C GLU A 30 -6.55 32.37 6.14
N GLU A 31 -5.36 32.41 5.56
CA GLU A 31 -4.67 33.69 5.31
C GLU A 31 -4.48 33.90 3.80
N ASP A 32 -5.05 35.01 3.35
CA ASP A 32 -4.93 35.60 2.02
C ASP A 32 -3.47 35.62 1.55
N ASP A 33 -3.13 34.78 0.57
CA ASP A 33 -1.98 35.01 -0.31
C ASP A 33 -2.50 35.53 -1.66
N GLU A 34 -2.53 36.86 -1.78
CA GLU A 34 -2.85 37.59 -2.99
C GLU A 34 -1.87 37.23 -4.12
N GLY A 35 -2.33 36.49 -5.14
CA GLY A 35 -1.68 36.50 -6.44
C GLY A 35 -1.89 35.30 -7.37
N ARG A 36 -2.31 34.14 -6.86
CA ARG A 36 -2.79 32.98 -7.64
C ARG A 36 -3.84 32.26 -6.80
N THR A 37 -5.04 32.03 -7.31
CA THR A 37 -6.07 31.41 -6.47
C THR A 37 -5.61 30.02 -6.06
N PHE A 38 -5.90 29.59 -4.83
CA PHE A 38 -5.68 28.21 -4.34
C PHE A 38 -6.15 27.15 -5.36
N ILE A 39 -7.19 27.48 -6.14
CA ILE A 39 -7.71 26.68 -7.24
C ILE A 39 -6.72 26.55 -8.43
N ASP A 40 -5.92 27.57 -8.73
CA ASP A 40 -4.90 27.56 -9.80
C ASP A 40 -3.66 26.72 -9.43
N LYS A 41 -3.41 26.43 -8.15
CA LYS A 41 -2.41 25.42 -7.73
C LYS A 41 -2.98 24.00 -7.78
N LEU A 42 -4.31 23.86 -7.61
CA LEU A 42 -5.01 22.58 -7.75
C LEU A 42 -5.21 22.12 -9.20
N THR A 43 -5.08 23.00 -10.19
CA THR A 43 -5.34 22.65 -11.60
C THR A 43 -4.40 21.58 -12.15
N GLU A 44 -3.24 21.34 -11.53
CA GLU A 44 -2.22 20.39 -12.02
C GLU A 44 -2.29 19.00 -11.35
N ASP A 45 -2.97 18.84 -10.20
CA ASP A 45 -3.06 17.54 -9.47
C ASP A 45 -4.48 16.92 -9.57
N PRO A 46 -4.65 15.83 -10.34
CA PRO A 46 -5.93 15.13 -10.49
C PRO A 46 -6.44 14.53 -9.18
N ILE A 47 -5.54 14.05 -8.32
CA ILE A 47 -5.87 13.41 -7.04
C ILE A 47 -6.35 14.48 -6.06
N ALA A 48 -5.68 15.63 -5.98
CA ALA A 48 -6.12 16.74 -5.14
C ALA A 48 -7.52 17.23 -5.54
N ARG A 49 -7.78 17.38 -6.84
CA ARG A 49 -9.12 17.77 -7.35
C ARG A 49 -10.17 16.71 -7.02
N LEU A 50 -9.85 15.43 -7.17
CA LEU A 50 -10.74 14.35 -6.77
C LEU A 50 -11.05 14.39 -5.26
N ARG A 51 -10.04 14.61 -4.40
CA ARG A 51 -10.24 14.74 -2.94
C ARG A 51 -11.22 15.86 -2.61
N VAL A 52 -11.05 17.03 -3.23
CA VAL A 52 -11.94 18.18 -3.02
C VAL A 52 -13.36 17.86 -3.49
N LEU A 53 -13.52 17.30 -4.69
CA LEU A 53 -14.82 16.91 -5.23
C LEU A 53 -15.56 15.94 -4.29
N VAL A 54 -14.88 14.87 -3.85
CA VAL A 54 -15.44 13.90 -2.91
C VAL A 54 -15.82 14.56 -1.58
N ARG A 55 -14.97 15.44 -1.04
CA ARG A 55 -15.24 16.16 0.21
C ARG A 55 -16.49 17.03 0.08
N VAL A 56 -16.61 17.79 -1.01
CA VAL A 56 -17.72 18.73 -1.24
C VAL A 56 -19.06 18.01 -1.45
N ILE A 57 -19.06 16.88 -2.18
CA ILE A 57 -20.26 16.03 -2.33
C ILE A 57 -20.67 15.46 -0.97
N ARG A 58 -19.70 15.00 -0.16
CA ARG A 58 -19.98 14.35 1.14
C ARG A 58 -20.29 15.31 2.27
N ALA A 59 -19.93 16.59 2.16
CA ALA A 59 -20.10 17.57 3.22
C ALA A 59 -21.57 17.87 3.56
N SER A 60 -22.46 17.82 2.57
CA SER A 60 -23.90 18.10 2.76
C SER A 60 -24.72 16.81 2.81
N SER A 61 -25.68 16.72 3.74
CA SER A 61 -26.65 15.62 3.80
C SER A 61 -27.52 15.57 2.54
N ILE A 62 -27.95 16.73 2.04
CA ILE A 62 -28.76 16.86 0.81
C ILE A 62 -27.98 16.34 -0.40
N ARG A 63 -26.71 16.75 -0.54
CA ARG A 63 -25.84 16.28 -1.64
C ARG A 63 -25.60 14.79 -1.59
N ARG A 64 -25.34 14.23 -0.40
CA ARG A 64 -25.17 12.78 -0.20
C ARG A 64 -26.44 11.99 -0.54
N GLN A 65 -27.59 12.49 -0.11
CA GLN A 65 -28.87 11.84 -0.42
C GLN A 65 -29.14 11.86 -1.93
N CYS A 66 -28.96 13.01 -2.58
CA CYS A 66 -29.17 13.11 -4.02
C CYS A 66 -28.17 12.22 -4.79
N PHE A 67 -26.90 12.17 -4.36
CA PHE A 67 -25.92 11.26 -4.93
C PHE A 67 -26.33 9.77 -4.74
N SER A 68 -26.82 9.41 -3.56
CA SER A 68 -27.37 8.07 -3.25
C SER A 68 -28.50 7.69 -4.20
N GLU A 69 -29.47 8.59 -4.41
CA GLU A 69 -30.60 8.36 -5.30
C GLU A 69 -30.15 8.14 -6.75
N LEU A 70 -29.17 8.92 -7.22
CA LEU A 70 -28.57 8.72 -8.53
C LEU A 70 -27.81 7.39 -8.64
N ALA A 71 -27.04 7.03 -7.61
CA ALA A 71 -26.30 5.77 -7.55
C ALA A 71 -27.25 4.57 -7.54
N MET A 72 -28.31 4.61 -6.72
CA MET A 72 -29.35 3.59 -6.66
C MET A 72 -30.02 3.40 -8.02
N LYS A 73 -30.33 4.50 -8.72
CA LYS A 73 -30.91 4.45 -10.06
C LYS A 73 -29.96 3.88 -11.12
N HIS A 74 -28.65 4.10 -10.97
CA HIS A 74 -27.66 3.70 -11.95
C HIS A 74 -27.13 2.27 -11.72
N PHE A 75 -26.94 1.87 -10.47
CA PHE A 75 -26.30 0.61 -10.08
C PHE A 75 -27.25 -0.38 -9.39
N GLY A 76 -28.42 0.06 -8.92
CA GLY A 76 -29.30 -0.75 -8.09
C GLY A 76 -28.83 -0.93 -6.64
N ASP A 77 -27.85 -0.13 -6.21
CA ASP A 77 -27.30 -0.18 -4.85
C ASP A 77 -26.94 1.24 -4.35
N ASP A 78 -26.93 1.45 -3.03
CA ASP A 78 -26.56 2.72 -2.40
C ASP A 78 -25.03 2.88 -2.33
N VAL A 79 -24.45 3.19 -3.49
CA VAL A 79 -23.01 3.38 -3.62
C VAL A 79 -22.62 4.82 -3.29
N GLN A 80 -21.86 5.00 -2.22
CA GLN A 80 -21.30 6.30 -1.83
C GLN A 80 -19.83 6.46 -2.26
N LEU A 81 -19.39 7.70 -2.51
CA LEU A 81 -17.97 8.01 -2.76
C LEU A 81 -17.13 7.76 -1.50
N LEU A 82 -15.87 7.32 -1.64
CA LEU A 82 -14.98 7.07 -0.49
C LEU A 82 -14.04 8.24 -0.26
N ARG A 83 -13.86 8.66 1.00
CA ARG A 83 -12.90 9.73 1.35
C ARG A 83 -11.49 9.16 1.46
N ASP A 84 -10.53 9.92 0.98
CA ASP A 84 -9.12 9.73 1.34
C ASP A 84 -8.91 10.05 2.84
N VAL A 85 -8.07 9.26 3.50
CA VAL A 85 -7.76 9.36 4.93
C VAL A 85 -6.30 8.97 5.13
N ASP A 86 -5.46 9.93 5.52
CA ASP A 86 -3.99 9.77 5.57
C ASP A 86 -3.49 8.66 6.51
N THR A 87 -4.29 8.37 7.54
CA THR A 87 -4.00 7.36 8.56
C THR A 87 -4.45 5.95 8.16
N ARG A 88 -5.27 5.82 7.11
CA ARG A 88 -5.78 4.52 6.63
C ARG A 88 -5.00 4.10 5.40
N TRP A 89 -4.38 2.92 5.44
CA TRP A 89 -3.66 2.39 4.28
C TRP A 89 -4.59 2.18 3.08
N SER A 90 -4.06 2.46 1.89
CA SER A 90 -4.78 2.37 0.60
C SER A 90 -6.01 3.28 0.47
N SER A 91 -6.23 4.25 1.36
CA SER A 91 -7.38 5.16 1.29
C SER A 91 -7.44 5.95 -0.02
N THR A 92 -6.31 6.48 -0.49
CA THR A 92 -6.22 7.16 -1.79
C THR A 92 -6.59 6.23 -2.95
N TYR A 93 -6.05 5.00 -2.97
CA TYR A 93 -6.39 3.98 -3.96
C TYR A 93 -7.91 3.70 -3.98
N LEU A 94 -8.51 3.45 -2.82
CA LEU A 94 -9.93 3.15 -2.69
C LEU A 94 -10.83 4.35 -3.08
N MET A 95 -10.38 5.58 -2.82
CA MET A 95 -11.07 6.78 -3.29
C MET A 95 -11.08 6.84 -4.82
N ILE A 96 -9.93 6.60 -5.46
CA ILE A 96 -9.80 6.63 -6.92
C ILE A 96 -10.63 5.51 -7.55
N GLU A 97 -10.50 4.28 -7.06
CA GLU A 97 -11.28 3.11 -7.51
C GLU A 97 -12.79 3.40 -7.46
N ARG A 98 -13.27 3.92 -6.33
CA ARG A 98 -14.69 4.28 -6.19
C ARG A 98 -15.10 5.40 -7.14
N ALA A 99 -14.25 6.40 -7.33
CA ALA A 99 -14.54 7.53 -8.20
C ALA A 99 -14.62 7.11 -9.67
N LEU A 100 -13.70 6.24 -10.13
CA LEU A 100 -13.71 5.65 -11.46
C LEU A 100 -14.98 4.83 -11.68
N PHE A 101 -15.34 3.98 -10.73
CA PHE A 101 -16.60 3.21 -10.75
C PHE A 101 -17.83 4.13 -10.83
N CYS A 102 -17.84 5.23 -10.07
CA CYS A 102 -18.94 6.19 -10.02
C CYS A 102 -18.85 7.30 -11.08
N LYS A 103 -17.96 7.23 -12.07
CA LYS A 103 -17.70 8.34 -13.02
C LYS A 103 -18.98 8.88 -13.68
N SER A 104 -19.86 8.01 -14.18
CA SER A 104 -21.12 8.41 -14.81
C SER A 104 -22.07 9.14 -13.85
N VAL A 105 -22.15 8.66 -12.60
CA VAL A 105 -22.97 9.25 -11.55
C VAL A 105 -22.41 10.60 -11.10
N ILE A 106 -21.09 10.72 -10.96
CA ILE A 106 -20.42 11.99 -10.65
C ILE A 106 -20.71 13.04 -11.71
N VAL A 107 -20.51 12.70 -13.00
CA VAL A 107 -20.76 13.63 -14.12
C VAL A 107 -22.23 14.06 -14.14
N LYS A 108 -23.16 13.13 -13.92
CA LYS A 108 -24.59 13.42 -13.87
C LYS A 108 -24.96 14.31 -12.69
N PHE A 109 -24.41 14.03 -11.52
CA PHE A 109 -24.62 14.82 -10.30
C PHE A 109 -24.16 16.28 -10.50
N LEU A 110 -22.97 16.48 -11.08
CA LEU A 110 -22.44 17.82 -11.38
C LEU A 110 -23.24 18.56 -12.47
N SER A 111 -24.00 17.84 -13.29
CA SER A 111 -24.85 18.44 -14.32
C SER A 111 -26.21 18.92 -13.78
N MET A 112 -26.56 18.61 -12.54
CA MET A 112 -27.84 18.99 -11.96
C MET A 112 -27.93 20.52 -11.73
N PRO A 113 -29.11 21.13 -11.96
CA PRO A 113 -29.29 22.57 -11.76
C PRO A 113 -29.14 22.98 -10.30
N ASP A 114 -29.56 22.13 -9.36
CA ASP A 114 -29.50 22.40 -7.90
C ASP A 114 -28.07 22.53 -7.36
N PHE A 115 -27.06 22.08 -8.12
CA PHE A 115 -25.65 22.04 -7.73
C PHE A 115 -24.73 22.70 -8.76
N GLU A 116 -25.22 23.75 -9.43
CA GLU A 116 -24.44 24.49 -10.43
C GLU A 116 -23.11 25.04 -9.88
N ASP A 117 -23.07 25.42 -8.59
CA ASP A 117 -21.88 25.87 -7.88
C ASP A 117 -20.76 24.81 -7.80
N LEU A 118 -21.11 23.53 -8.02
CA LEU A 118 -20.16 22.42 -7.98
C LEU A 118 -19.52 22.13 -9.33
N ARG A 119 -20.01 22.71 -10.43
CA ARG A 119 -19.42 22.51 -11.76
C ARG A 119 -17.95 22.93 -11.86
N ARG A 120 -17.51 23.87 -11.00
CA ARG A 120 -16.09 24.25 -10.87
C ARG A 120 -15.17 23.10 -10.45
N TYR A 121 -15.70 22.04 -9.84
CA TYR A 121 -14.95 20.84 -9.45
C TYR A 121 -15.02 19.72 -10.49
N TYR A 122 -15.50 20.03 -11.70
CA TYR A 122 -15.56 19.07 -12.80
C TYR A 122 -14.16 18.52 -13.11
N LEU A 123 -14.07 17.21 -13.36
CA LEU A 123 -12.86 16.52 -13.80
C LEU A 123 -12.92 16.31 -15.31
N THR A 124 -11.92 16.82 -16.02
CA THR A 124 -11.74 16.72 -17.47
C THR A 124 -11.40 15.28 -17.90
N GLY A 125 -11.45 15.01 -19.20
CA GLY A 125 -11.03 13.71 -19.75
C GLY A 125 -9.61 13.32 -19.32
N ALA A 126 -8.66 14.26 -19.42
CA ALA A 126 -7.28 14.07 -19.00
C ALA A 126 -7.15 13.76 -17.50
N ASP A 127 -7.97 14.39 -16.65
CA ASP A 127 -7.97 14.08 -15.21
C ASP A 127 -8.41 12.63 -14.95
N TRP A 128 -9.43 12.15 -15.67
CA TRP A 128 -9.87 10.76 -15.53
C TRP A 128 -8.84 9.77 -16.04
N GLU A 129 -8.13 10.08 -17.12
CA GLU A 129 -7.04 9.26 -17.65
C GLU A 129 -5.87 9.20 -16.66
N ALA A 130 -5.48 10.34 -16.08
CA ALA A 130 -4.45 10.37 -15.04
C ALA A 130 -4.86 9.59 -13.79
N LEU A 131 -6.11 9.75 -13.34
CA LEU A 131 -6.66 8.96 -12.22
C LEU A 131 -6.65 7.45 -12.52
N GLN A 132 -6.89 7.04 -13.77
CA GLN A 132 -6.78 5.64 -14.18
C GLN A 132 -5.33 5.14 -14.06
N ALA A 133 -4.35 5.90 -14.56
CA ALA A 133 -2.94 5.54 -14.43
C ALA A 133 -2.52 5.40 -12.95
N PHE A 134 -2.96 6.32 -12.08
CA PHE A 134 -2.68 6.24 -10.65
C PHE A 134 -3.36 5.07 -9.97
N TYR A 135 -4.59 4.73 -10.39
CA TYR A 135 -5.26 3.53 -9.93
C TYR A 135 -4.43 2.28 -10.25
N ASP A 136 -3.93 2.17 -11.49
CA ASP A 136 -3.14 1.01 -11.92
C ASP A 136 -1.83 0.90 -11.12
N ILE A 137 -1.10 2.00 -10.92
CA ILE A 137 0.14 2.04 -10.11
C ILE A 137 -0.12 1.64 -8.65
N LEU A 138 -1.18 2.18 -8.04
CA LEU A 138 -1.49 1.97 -6.61
C LEU A 138 -2.20 0.63 -6.35
N SER A 139 -2.74 -0.03 -7.38
CA SER A 139 -3.35 -1.36 -7.27
C SER A 139 -2.32 -2.42 -6.85
N ILE A 140 -1.08 -2.28 -7.32
CA ILE A 140 0.04 -3.19 -7.04
C ILE A 140 0.30 -3.28 -5.52
N PRO A 141 0.69 -2.20 -4.81
CA PRO A 141 0.91 -2.26 -3.38
C PRO A 141 -0.36 -2.64 -2.59
N HIS A 142 -1.54 -2.23 -3.06
CA HIS A 142 -2.80 -2.60 -2.43
C HIS A 142 -3.02 -4.13 -2.43
N ALA A 143 -2.76 -4.80 -3.55
CA ALA A 143 -2.90 -6.26 -3.65
C ALA A 143 -1.98 -7.01 -2.67
N PHE A 144 -0.73 -6.58 -2.52
CA PHE A 144 0.20 -7.17 -1.56
C PHE A 144 -0.22 -6.89 -0.11
N GLN A 145 -0.71 -5.68 0.19
CA GLN A 145 -1.25 -5.35 1.51
C GLN A 145 -2.45 -6.22 1.86
N GLN A 146 -3.38 -6.45 0.93
CA GLN A 146 -4.53 -7.34 1.13
C GLN A 146 -4.09 -8.79 1.36
N ARG A 147 -3.20 -9.31 0.51
CA ARG A 147 -2.69 -10.69 0.62
C ARG A 147 -2.09 -10.97 2.00
N LEU A 148 -1.21 -10.10 2.47
CA LEU A 148 -0.52 -10.29 3.75
C LEU A 148 -1.38 -9.97 4.98
N SER A 149 -2.44 -9.17 4.82
CA SER A 149 -3.40 -8.91 5.89
C SER A 149 -4.45 -10.02 6.05
N ALA A 150 -4.68 -10.82 5.00
CA ALA A 150 -5.62 -11.94 5.02
C ALA A 150 -5.05 -13.20 5.69
N GLU A 151 -3.73 -13.29 5.85
CA GLU A 151 -3.08 -14.46 6.43
C GLU A 151 -3.32 -14.57 7.94
N LYS A 152 -3.65 -15.78 8.39
CA LYS A 152 -3.79 -16.13 9.82
C LYS A 152 -2.47 -16.60 10.44
N THR A 153 -1.40 -16.58 9.65
CA THR A 153 -0.06 -17.09 9.97
C THR A 153 0.96 -15.95 10.00
N PRO A 154 2.08 -16.07 10.76
CA PRO A 154 3.10 -15.02 10.79
C PRO A 154 3.68 -14.72 9.41
N THR A 155 3.36 -13.55 8.84
CA THR A 155 3.77 -13.11 7.49
C THR A 155 5.13 -12.44 7.43
N VAL A 156 5.89 -12.43 8.53
CA VAL A 156 7.21 -11.79 8.59
C VAL A 156 8.18 -12.38 7.55
N CYS A 157 8.06 -13.67 7.25
CA CYS A 157 8.84 -14.37 6.23
C CYS A 157 8.50 -13.98 4.78
N GLU A 158 7.34 -13.36 4.55
CA GLU A 158 6.86 -12.91 3.24
C GLU A 158 7.24 -11.45 2.97
N ALA A 159 7.60 -10.67 4.00
CA ALA A 159 7.80 -9.23 3.89
C ALA A 159 8.90 -8.85 2.88
N ILE A 160 10.09 -9.45 2.98
CA ILE A 160 11.22 -9.16 2.08
C ILE A 160 10.87 -9.56 0.64
N ARG A 161 10.31 -10.76 0.45
CA ARG A 161 9.88 -11.24 -0.87
C ARG A 161 8.81 -10.34 -1.48
N SER A 162 7.91 -9.82 -0.66
CA SER A 162 6.86 -8.92 -1.12
C SER A 162 7.43 -7.55 -1.52
N PHE A 163 8.43 -7.02 -0.82
CA PHE A 163 9.11 -5.79 -1.26
C PHE A 163 9.79 -5.97 -2.61
N SER A 164 10.52 -7.08 -2.80
CA SER A 164 11.16 -7.39 -4.08
C SER A 164 10.14 -7.56 -5.21
N ALA A 165 9.06 -8.31 -4.96
CA ALA A 165 8.02 -8.54 -5.96
C ALA A 165 7.27 -7.24 -6.34
N ILE A 166 6.97 -6.35 -5.38
CA ILE A 166 6.38 -5.05 -5.71
C ILE A 166 7.34 -4.23 -6.59
N SER A 167 8.63 -4.23 -6.25
CA SER A 167 9.64 -3.48 -7.01
C SER A 167 9.81 -4.02 -8.44
N GLU A 168 9.75 -5.33 -8.63
CA GLU A 168 9.81 -5.97 -9.94
C GLU A 168 8.59 -5.63 -10.80
N VAL A 169 7.38 -5.76 -10.25
CA VAL A 169 6.15 -5.39 -10.97
C VAL A 169 6.10 -3.90 -11.29
N TRP A 170 6.62 -3.03 -10.41
CA TRP A 170 6.76 -1.61 -10.72
C TRP A 170 7.78 -1.33 -11.80
N LYS A 171 8.92 -2.05 -11.85
CA LYS A 171 9.89 -1.93 -12.95
C LYS A 171 9.28 -2.36 -14.29
N GLU A 172 8.55 -3.48 -14.31
CA GLU A 172 7.80 -3.91 -15.49
C GLU A 172 6.74 -2.87 -15.92
N HIS A 173 6.09 -2.21 -14.96
CA HIS A 173 5.17 -1.11 -15.24
C HIS A 173 5.89 0.10 -15.86
N GLN A 174 7.09 0.45 -15.40
CA GLN A 174 7.90 1.52 -16.01
C GLN A 174 8.29 1.20 -17.45
N ASP A 175 8.57 -0.07 -17.77
CA ASP A 175 8.88 -0.51 -19.13
C ASP A 175 7.67 -0.38 -20.06
N GLN A 176 6.46 -0.65 -19.54
CA GLN A 176 5.20 -0.55 -20.29
C GLN A 176 4.72 0.90 -20.44
N TYR A 177 4.95 1.73 -19.43
CA TYR A 177 4.48 3.12 -19.33
C TYR A 177 5.63 4.07 -18.97
N PRO A 178 6.54 4.39 -19.92
CA PRO A 178 7.71 5.23 -19.65
C PRO A 178 7.37 6.62 -19.10
N GLU A 179 6.18 7.14 -19.41
CA GLU A 179 5.66 8.42 -18.94
C GLU A 179 5.43 8.48 -17.43
N THR A 180 5.20 7.34 -16.76
CA THR A 180 5.04 7.26 -15.30
C THR A 180 6.33 6.88 -14.58
N SER A 181 7.43 6.72 -15.33
CA SER A 181 8.67 6.13 -14.83
C SER A 181 9.26 6.90 -13.64
N ASN A 182 9.32 8.23 -13.73
CA ASN A 182 9.80 9.10 -12.65
C ASN A 182 8.95 8.99 -11.37
N ILE A 183 7.62 8.90 -11.53
CA ILE A 183 6.66 8.78 -10.43
C ILE A 183 6.82 7.44 -9.72
N VAL A 184 6.88 6.35 -10.49
CA VAL A 184 7.03 4.99 -9.96
C VAL A 184 8.40 4.80 -9.32
N GLN A 185 9.45 5.44 -9.86
CA GLN A 185 10.81 5.37 -9.30
C GLN A 185 10.86 5.87 -7.86
N ALA A 186 10.15 6.95 -7.51
CA ALA A 186 10.08 7.43 -6.14
C ALA A 186 9.54 6.38 -5.15
N GLY A 187 8.60 5.54 -5.61
CA GLY A 187 8.09 4.40 -4.85
C GLY A 187 9.11 3.27 -4.72
N ILE A 188 9.78 2.91 -5.82
CA ILE A 188 10.82 1.88 -5.86
C ILE A 188 11.97 2.25 -4.92
N ASP A 189 12.50 3.47 -5.00
CA ASP A 189 13.60 3.95 -4.16
C ASP A 189 13.24 3.81 -2.67
N LYS A 190 11.99 4.13 -2.32
CA LYS A 190 11.49 4.00 -0.95
C LYS A 190 11.38 2.53 -0.52
N LEU A 191 10.97 1.62 -1.41
CA LEU A 191 10.93 0.19 -1.10
C LEU A 191 12.32 -0.41 -0.97
N GLU A 192 13.26 -0.06 -1.84
CA GLU A 192 14.64 -0.56 -1.81
C GLU A 192 15.35 -0.09 -0.53
N GLU A 193 15.20 1.19 -0.13
CA GLU A 193 15.73 1.72 1.15
C GLU A 193 15.29 0.86 2.34
N TYR A 194 14.02 0.47 2.39
CA TYR A 194 13.49 -0.35 3.48
C TYR A 194 13.76 -1.84 3.32
N SER A 195 13.87 -2.35 2.09
CA SER A 195 14.27 -3.72 1.81
C SER A 195 15.68 -3.98 2.36
N ASP A 196 16.63 -3.08 2.11
CA ASP A 196 18.00 -3.16 2.60
C ASP A 196 18.04 -3.13 4.14
N ARG A 197 17.28 -2.23 4.75
CA ARG A 197 17.20 -2.16 6.23
C ARG A 197 16.55 -3.42 6.84
N THR A 198 15.56 -3.99 6.14
CA THR A 198 14.85 -5.19 6.59
C THR A 198 15.72 -6.43 6.44
N SER A 199 16.50 -6.55 5.36
CA SER A 199 17.43 -7.65 5.12
C SER A 199 18.57 -7.71 6.15
N LEU A 200 18.98 -6.54 6.66
CA LEU A 200 19.97 -6.40 7.75
C LEU A 200 19.43 -6.79 9.13
N THR A 201 18.11 -6.88 9.30
CA THR A 201 17.47 -7.16 10.59
C THR A 201 17.33 -8.68 10.81
N PRO A 202 18.03 -9.27 11.80
CA PRO A 202 18.07 -10.73 11.99
C PRO A 202 16.69 -11.39 12.14
N ALA A 203 15.71 -10.71 12.73
CA ALA A 203 14.35 -11.26 12.90
C ALA A 203 13.68 -11.63 11.57
N TYR A 204 13.78 -10.77 10.55
CA TYR A 204 13.24 -11.06 9.21
C TYR A 204 14.05 -12.14 8.50
N THR A 205 15.37 -12.05 8.64
CA THR A 205 16.33 -13.02 8.13
C THR A 205 16.02 -14.43 8.68
N VAL A 206 15.81 -14.58 9.99
CA VAL A 206 15.49 -15.87 10.63
C VAL A 206 14.08 -16.33 10.29
N ALA A 207 13.08 -15.43 10.29
CA ALA A 207 11.71 -15.79 9.93
C ALA A 207 11.59 -16.31 8.48
N MET A 208 12.36 -15.80 7.52
CA MET A 208 12.40 -16.38 6.17
C MET A 208 12.92 -17.82 6.14
N CYS A 209 13.74 -18.22 7.13
CA CYS A 209 14.23 -19.59 7.20
C CYS A 209 13.16 -20.59 7.65
N THR A 210 12.01 -20.17 8.18
CA THR A 210 11.07 -21.05 8.90
C THR A 210 9.89 -21.60 8.08
N SER A 211 9.96 -21.72 6.75
CA SER A 211 8.84 -22.22 5.95
C SER A 211 9.01 -23.67 5.48
N SER A 212 8.27 -24.62 6.10
CA SER A 212 7.31 -25.53 5.43
C SER A 212 6.52 -26.42 6.42
N TYR A 213 5.35 -26.90 5.95
CA TYR A 213 4.12 -27.29 6.67
C TYR A 213 3.96 -28.76 7.17
N ILE A 214 2.99 -28.93 8.10
CA ILE A 214 2.18 -30.08 8.57
C ILE A 214 2.89 -31.38 9.02
N CYS A 215 2.82 -31.67 10.33
CA CYS A 215 2.96 -33.02 10.89
C CYS A 215 1.79 -33.90 10.43
N ILE A 216 2.07 -34.94 9.65
CA ILE A 216 1.18 -36.11 9.58
C ILE A 216 1.37 -36.88 10.88
N SER A 217 0.34 -36.89 11.72
CA SER A 217 0.32 -37.65 12.96
C SER A 217 0.36 -39.15 12.68
N ARG A 218 1.30 -39.85 13.31
CA ARG A 218 1.03 -41.14 13.94
C ARG A 218 1.85 -41.19 15.22
N ILE A 219 1.14 -41.30 16.35
CA ILE A 219 1.60 -41.40 17.75
C ILE A 219 1.42 -40.08 18.52
N SER A 220 0.88 -40.25 19.73
CA SER A 220 0.06 -39.37 20.54
C SER A 220 0.79 -38.25 21.29
N GLU A 221 1.75 -37.57 20.66
CA GLU A 221 2.36 -36.37 21.23
C GLU A 221 2.61 -35.34 20.12
N SER A 222 1.94 -34.18 20.22
CA SER A 222 2.06 -33.11 19.23
C SER A 222 3.31 -32.28 19.53
N TRP A 223 4.42 -32.60 18.88
CA TRP A 223 5.63 -31.77 18.88
C TRP A 223 5.64 -30.87 17.64
N THR A 224 5.70 -29.54 17.83
CA THR A 224 5.87 -28.59 16.73
C THR A 224 7.32 -28.62 16.26
N ILE A 225 7.60 -29.32 15.16
CA ILE A 225 8.92 -29.30 14.52
C ILE A 225 9.05 -27.98 13.74
N LEU A 226 9.97 -27.12 14.17
CA LEU A 226 10.42 -25.96 13.40
C LEU A 226 11.27 -26.46 12.22
N VAL A 227 10.66 -26.70 11.07
CA VAL A 227 11.41 -27.06 9.85
C VAL A 227 11.99 -25.79 9.25
N LEU A 228 13.28 -25.57 9.51
CA LEU A 228 14.07 -24.58 8.80
C LEU A 228 14.26 -25.06 7.35
N ASN A 229 13.80 -24.31 6.35
CA ASN A 229 14.12 -24.55 4.95
C ASN A 229 15.15 -23.52 4.45
N PRO A 230 16.45 -23.72 4.76
CA PRO A 230 17.52 -22.80 4.34
C PRO A 230 17.76 -22.77 2.82
N ALA A 231 17.15 -23.69 2.04
CA ALA A 231 17.39 -23.79 0.60
C ALA A 231 16.73 -22.64 -0.18
N ILE A 232 15.50 -22.27 0.16
CA ILE A 232 14.71 -21.19 -0.50
C ILE A 232 15.39 -19.83 -0.32
N LYS A 233 16.07 -19.64 0.81
CA LYS A 233 16.75 -18.38 1.14
C LYS A 233 18.16 -18.28 0.56
N LEU A 234 18.91 -19.39 0.55
CA LEU A 234 20.20 -19.42 -0.11
C LEU A 234 20.06 -19.19 -1.61
N SER A 235 19.01 -19.71 -2.26
CA SER A 235 18.75 -19.40 -3.67
C SER A 235 18.44 -17.92 -3.88
N TRP A 236 17.55 -17.32 -3.06
CA TRP A 236 17.24 -15.89 -3.19
C TRP A 236 18.46 -14.99 -2.98
N HIS A 237 19.25 -15.17 -1.91
CA HIS A 237 20.46 -14.37 -1.69
C HIS A 237 21.58 -14.68 -2.70
N ARG A 238 21.68 -15.92 -3.22
CA ARG A 238 22.63 -16.23 -4.30
C ARG A 238 22.27 -15.54 -5.62
N GLN A 239 20.99 -15.27 -5.84
CA GLN A 239 20.48 -14.60 -7.04
C GLN A 239 20.46 -13.08 -6.89
N ASN A 240 20.26 -12.55 -5.68
CA ASN A 240 19.95 -11.13 -5.45
C ASN A 240 20.89 -10.40 -4.46
N SER A 241 21.95 -11.03 -3.98
CA SER A 241 22.86 -10.42 -2.98
C SER A 241 24.33 -10.74 -3.28
N THR A 242 25.24 -9.98 -2.68
CA THR A 242 26.68 -10.20 -2.85
C THR A 242 27.15 -11.48 -2.15
N GLU A 243 28.25 -12.07 -2.61
CA GLU A 243 28.80 -13.30 -2.01
C GLU A 243 29.13 -13.13 -0.50
N ARG A 244 29.51 -11.92 -0.09
CA ARG A 244 29.73 -11.56 1.32
C ARG A 244 28.45 -11.63 2.15
N GLU A 245 27.32 -11.16 1.61
CA GLU A 245 26.02 -11.23 2.29
C GLU A 245 25.50 -12.66 2.35
N VAL A 246 25.70 -13.45 1.29
CA VAL A 246 25.40 -14.89 1.31
C VAL A 246 26.18 -15.58 2.43
N LEU A 247 27.47 -15.26 2.61
CA LEU A 247 28.30 -15.81 3.67
C LEU A 247 27.82 -15.39 5.06
N ARG A 248 27.47 -14.12 5.23
CA ARG A 248 26.92 -13.58 6.48
C ARG A 248 25.60 -14.26 6.86
N VAL A 249 24.71 -14.46 5.89
CA VAL A 249 23.43 -15.17 6.09
C VAL A 249 23.68 -16.64 6.47
N LYS A 250 24.65 -17.31 5.84
CA LYS A 250 25.06 -18.67 6.23
C LYS A 250 25.57 -18.71 7.67
N GLN A 251 26.43 -17.78 8.06
CA GLN A 251 26.98 -17.73 9.42
C GLN A 251 25.93 -17.42 10.48
N LEU A 252 24.99 -16.52 10.19
CA LEU A 252 23.84 -16.25 11.05
C LEU A 252 23.00 -17.52 11.26
N PHE A 253 22.73 -18.28 10.20
CA PHE A 253 22.01 -19.54 10.30
C PHE A 253 22.73 -20.57 11.17
N ILE A 254 24.03 -20.78 10.93
CA ILE A 254 24.86 -21.70 11.71
C ILE A 254 24.88 -21.29 13.19
N ARG A 255 24.93 -19.99 13.48
CA ARG A 255 24.90 -19.47 14.86
C ARG A 255 23.56 -19.74 15.54
N GLU A 256 22.43 -19.44 14.90
CA GLU A 256 21.11 -19.64 15.52
C GLU A 256 20.78 -21.13 15.72
N VAL A 257 21.15 -21.98 14.76
CA VAL A 257 20.99 -23.45 14.88
C VAL A 257 21.96 -24.02 15.92
N GLY A 258 23.20 -23.52 15.97
CA GLY A 258 24.21 -23.94 16.94
C GLY A 258 23.87 -23.55 18.38
N VAL A 259 23.30 -22.36 18.59
CA VAL A 259 22.78 -21.91 19.90
C VAL A 259 21.61 -22.79 20.35
N SER A 260 20.76 -23.24 19.43
CA SER A 260 19.66 -24.17 19.70
C SER A 260 20.12 -25.57 20.11
N GLN A 261 21.33 -25.99 19.70
CA GLN A 261 21.93 -27.28 20.09
C GLN A 261 22.80 -27.21 21.35
N LEU A 262 23.23 -26.01 21.77
CA LEU A 262 24.10 -25.81 22.94
C LEU A 262 23.34 -25.55 24.25
N PHE A 263 22.02 -25.36 24.21
CA PHE A 263 21.14 -25.30 25.39
C PHE A 263 20.11 -26.42 25.39
N PRO A 264 20.44 -27.63 25.89
CA PRO A 264 19.42 -28.40 26.56
C PRO A 264 19.19 -27.73 27.93
N VAL A 265 17.95 -27.31 28.23
CA VAL A 265 17.35 -27.07 29.56
C VAL A 265 16.57 -25.73 29.68
N LEU A 266 15.24 -25.90 29.85
CA LEU A 266 14.25 -25.10 30.59
C LEU A 266 13.95 -23.65 30.17
N PHE A 267 12.91 -23.49 29.34
CA PHE A 267 11.96 -22.39 29.51
C PHE A 267 10.75 -22.91 30.28
N HIS A 268 10.91 -23.02 31.60
CA HIS A 268 9.78 -23.15 32.52
C HIS A 268 9.48 -21.74 33.02
N PHE A 269 8.48 -21.09 32.44
CA PHE A 269 7.85 -19.93 33.07
C PHE A 269 6.41 -20.31 33.40
N LEU A 270 6.20 -20.54 34.69
CA LEU A 270 4.92 -20.71 35.36
C LEU A 270 3.99 -19.55 35.04
N ILE A 271 2.79 -19.84 34.56
CA ILE A 271 1.60 -19.15 35.02
C ILE A 271 0.67 -20.23 35.55
N SER A 272 0.66 -20.37 36.88
CA SER A 272 -0.44 -20.98 37.61
C SER A 272 -1.67 -20.09 37.44
N PHE A 273 -2.69 -20.62 36.78
CA PHE A 273 -4.05 -20.82 37.31
C PHE A 273 -4.77 -21.84 36.44
#